data_AF-I9C6V3-F1
#
_entry.id   AF-I9C6V3-F1
#
_cell.length_a   1.000
_cell.length_b   1.000
_cell.length_c   1.000
_cell.angle_alpha   90.00
_cell.angle_beta   90.00
_cell.angle_gamma   90.00
#
_symmetry.space_group_name_H-M   'P 1'
#
loop_
_entity.id
_entity.type
_entity.pdbx_description
1 polymer ?
#
loop_
_entity_poly.entity_id
_entity_poly.type
_entity_poly.pdbx_seq_one_letter_code
_entity_poly.pdbx_strand_id
1 'polypeptide(L)'
;MPGEEAWLVGEHRLNGERQYYLSNLPAETAIRELAGAIKARWICEQAHQQLKGELGLDHFEGRSWTGPHRHALMTMIAYAFPQT
;
A
#
# COMPACT_ATOMS: atom_id res chain seq x y z
N MET A 1 -7.45 -3.49 -31.94
CA MET A 1 -7.96 -4.67 -31.24
C MET A 1 -8.68 -4.19 -29.99
N PRO A 2 -9.84 -4.74 -29.61
CA PRO A 2 -10.41 -4.42 -28.29
C PRO A 2 -9.39 -4.82 -27.21
N GLY A 3 -9.23 -4.00 -26.19
CA GLY A 3 -8.32 -4.26 -25.07
C GLY A 3 -8.75 -5.47 -24.26
N GLU A 4 -7.85 -5.98 -23.43
CA GLU A 4 -8.13 -7.05 -22.47
C GLU A 4 -9.23 -6.61 -21.49
N GLU A 5 -10.12 -7.53 -21.10
CA GLU A 5 -11.21 -7.26 -20.18
C GLU A 5 -10.67 -6.88 -18.79
N ALA A 6 -11.23 -5.84 -18.18
CA ALA A 6 -10.76 -5.30 -16.91
C ALA A 6 -11.91 -4.75 -16.07
N TRP A 7 -11.72 -4.77 -14.75
CA TRP A 7 -12.63 -4.16 -13.79
C TRP A 7 -12.36 -2.67 -13.66
N LEU A 8 -13.40 -1.85 -13.81
CA LEU A 8 -13.41 -0.46 -13.38
C LEU A 8 -14.27 -0.33 -12.11
N VAL A 9 -13.62 -0.02 -10.99
CA VAL A 9 -14.28 0.15 -9.68
C VAL A 9 -14.36 1.63 -9.34
N GLY A 10 -15.59 2.14 -9.18
CA GLY A 10 -15.85 3.49 -8.69
C GLY A 10 -16.14 3.49 -7.18
N GLU A 11 -15.34 4.20 -6.40
CA GLU A 11 -15.59 4.48 -4.99
C GLU A 11 -16.21 5.87 -4.84
N HIS A 12 -17.38 5.92 -4.22
CA HIS A 12 -18.04 7.15 -3.81
C HIS A 12 -17.80 7.39 -2.33
N ARG A 13 -17.18 8.53 -1.98
CA ARG A 13 -16.88 8.90 -0.60
C ARG A 13 -17.92 9.88 -0.07
N LEU A 14 -18.07 9.89 1.26
CA LEU A 14 -19.04 10.74 1.96
C LEU A 14 -18.76 12.24 1.80
N ASN A 15 -17.51 12.62 1.53
CA ASN A 15 -17.10 14.01 1.23
C ASN A 15 -17.43 14.44 -0.22
N GLY A 16 -18.12 13.60 -0.99
CA GLY A 16 -18.46 13.87 -2.40
C GLY A 16 -17.36 13.53 -3.39
N GLU A 17 -16.17 13.11 -2.92
CA GLU A 17 -15.10 12.65 -3.81
C GLU A 17 -15.44 11.33 -4.47
N ARG A 18 -14.94 11.16 -5.70
CA ARG A 18 -15.00 9.91 -6.44
C ARG A 18 -13.58 9.45 -6.77
N GLN A 19 -13.28 8.20 -6.50
CA GLN A 19 -12.04 7.57 -6.92
C GLN A 19 -12.36 6.38 -7.83
N TYR A 20 -11.50 6.17 -8.82
CA TYR A 20 -11.64 5.08 -9.77
C TYR A 20 -10.40 4.21 -9.75
N TYR A 21 -10.59 2.90 -9.77
CA TYR A 21 -9.53 1.91 -9.75
C TYR A 21 -9.71 0.95 -10.92
N LEU A 22 -8.61 0.61 -11.59
CA LEU A 22 -8.57 -0.37 -12.67
C LEU A 22 -7.90 -1.64 -12.15
N SER A 23 -8.48 -2.81 -12.43
CA SER A 23 -7.91 -4.10 -12.05
C SER A 23 -8.03 -5.12 -13.18
N ASN A 24 -6.97 -5.91 -13.36
CA ASN A 24 -6.89 -7.04 -14.29
C ASN A 24 -7.25 -8.38 -13.62
N LEU A 25 -7.94 -8.35 -12.48
CA LEU A 25 -8.45 -9.56 -11.84
C LEU A 25 -9.50 -10.25 -12.73
N PRO A 26 -9.67 -11.58 -12.64
CA PRO A 26 -10.65 -12.33 -13.44
C PRO A 26 -12.06 -11.74 -13.37
N ALA A 27 -12.85 -11.89 -14.44
CA ALA A 27 -14.22 -11.38 -14.52
C ALA A 27 -15.17 -12.01 -13.49
N GLU A 28 -14.80 -13.16 -12.91
CA GLU A 28 -15.55 -13.86 -11.87
C GLU A 28 -15.21 -13.37 -10.45
N THR A 29 -14.26 -12.43 -10.32
CA THR A 29 -13.81 -11.91 -9.02
C THR A 29 -14.96 -11.24 -8.28
N ALA A 30 -15.19 -11.66 -7.04
CA ALA A 30 -16.25 -11.08 -6.22
C ALA A 30 -15.96 -9.60 -5.90
N ILE A 31 -17.00 -8.77 -5.87
CA ILE A 31 -16.87 -7.33 -5.54
C ILE A 31 -16.19 -7.08 -4.19
N ARG A 32 -16.38 -7.99 -3.23
CA ARG A 32 -15.74 -7.92 -1.91
C ARG A 32 -14.23 -8.09 -1.99
N GLU A 33 -13.76 -8.94 -2.88
CA GLU A 33 -12.33 -9.18 -3.12
C GLU A 33 -11.71 -7.97 -3.84
N LEU A 34 -12.40 -7.41 -4.84
CA LEU A 34 -11.99 -6.16 -5.49
C LEU A 34 -11.86 -5.02 -4.47
N ALA A 35 -12.88 -4.81 -3.63
CA ALA A 35 -12.85 -3.81 -2.57
C ALA A 35 -11.72 -4.08 -1.57
N GLY A 36 -11.53 -5.33 -1.16
CA GLY A 36 -10.45 -5.74 -0.27
C GLY A 36 -9.07 -5.42 -0.84
N ALA A 37 -8.81 -5.76 -2.10
CA ALA A 37 -7.55 -5.46 -2.78
C ALA A 37 -7.29 -3.94 -2.89
N ILE A 38 -8.31 -3.17 -3.28
CA ILE A 38 -8.23 -1.71 -3.35
C ILE A 38 -7.91 -1.09 -1.98
N LYS A 39 -8.53 -1.59 -0.91
CA LYS A 39 -8.28 -1.09 0.45
C LYS A 39 -6.95 -1.57 1.02
N ALA A 40 -6.46 -2.75 0.66
CA ALA A 40 -5.15 -3.24 1.07
C ALA A 40 -4.01 -2.36 0.54
N ARG A 41 -4.17 -1.76 -0.65
CA ARG A 41 -3.22 -0.75 -1.17
C ARG A 41 -3.04 0.41 -0.21
N TRP A 42 -4.14 0.93 0.35
CA TRP A 42 -4.08 2.03 1.30
C TRP A 42 -3.34 1.65 2.59
N ILE A 43 -3.53 0.42 3.08
CA ILE A 43 -2.81 -0.08 4.26
C ILE A 43 -1.29 -0.07 4.01
N CYS A 44 -0.84 -0.45 2.82
CA CYS A 44 0.58 -0.40 2.45
C CYS A 44 1.11 1.05 2.43
N GLU A 45 0.33 1.99 1.89
CA GLU A 45 0.70 3.41 1.86
C GLU A 45 0.80 3.99 3.27
N GLN A 46 -0.17 3.67 4.13
CA GLN A 46 -0.15 4.09 5.52
C GLN A 46 1.04 3.51 6.28
N ALA A 47 1.32 2.20 6.12
CA ALA A 47 2.48 1.56 6.73
C ALA A 47 3.79 2.23 6.29
N HIS A 48 3.92 2.58 5.01
CA HIS A 48 5.09 3.30 4.50
C HIS A 48 5.24 4.70 5.09
N GLN A 49 4.13 5.43 5.28
CA GLN A 49 4.15 6.73 5.93
C GLN A 49 4.59 6.63 7.39
N GLN A 50 4.09 5.63 8.13
CA GLN A 50 4.50 5.40 9.53
C GLN A 50 5.97 4.99 9.63
N LEU A 51 6.42 4.08 8.76
CA LEU A 51 7.83 3.66 8.71
C LEU A 51 8.76 4.86 8.52
N LYS A 52 8.39 5.83 7.67
CA LYS A 52 9.17 7.06 7.48
C LYS A 52 9.01 8.02 8.66
N GLY A 53 7.80 8.51 8.91
CA GLY A 53 7.56 9.60 9.84
C GLY A 53 7.78 9.26 11.30
N GLU A 54 7.43 8.04 11.72
CA GLU A 54 7.50 7.65 13.14
C GLU A 54 8.76 6.83 13.46
N LEU A 55 9.17 5.96 12.52
CA LEU A 55 10.25 4.99 12.75
C LEU A 55 11.56 5.33 12.00
N GLY A 56 11.59 6.47 11.32
CA GLY A 56 12.79 7.06 10.74
C GLY A 56 13.38 6.29 9.58
N LEU A 57 12.56 5.58 8.77
CA LEU A 57 13.02 4.87 7.57
C LEU A 57 13.80 5.80 6.62
N ASP A 58 13.44 7.07 6.57
CA ASP A 58 14.07 8.12 5.75
C ASP A 58 15.18 8.92 6.46
N HIS A 59 15.56 8.53 7.68
CA HIS A 59 16.63 9.19 8.46
C HIS A 59 18.03 8.60 8.24
N PHE A 60 18.19 7.63 7.33
CA PHE A 60 19.49 7.01 7.08
C PHE A 60 20.39 7.91 6.21
N GLU A 61 21.54 8.32 6.74
CA GLU A 61 22.50 9.21 6.05
C GLU A 61 23.84 8.53 5.69
N GLY A 62 23.95 7.21 5.89
CA GLY A 62 25.16 6.46 5.59
C GLY A 62 25.41 6.26 4.08
N ARG A 63 26.64 5.90 3.70
CA ARG A 63 27.05 5.75 2.29
C ARG A 63 27.39 4.31 1.87
N SER A 64 27.17 3.34 2.74
CA SER A 64 27.37 1.93 2.40
C SER A 64 26.12 1.35 1.74
N TRP A 65 26.29 0.33 0.90
CA TRP A 65 25.16 -0.43 0.34
C TRP A 65 24.42 -1.24 1.42
N THR A 66 25.15 -1.81 2.37
CA THR A 66 24.56 -2.66 3.43
C THR A 66 23.85 -1.87 4.51
N GLY A 67 24.25 -0.62 4.75
CA GLY A 67 23.66 0.26 5.76
C GLY A 67 22.15 0.48 5.61
N PRO A 68 21.64 0.94 4.45
CA PRO A 68 20.21 1.18 4.26
C PRO A 68 19.38 -0.10 4.34
N HIS A 69 19.93 -1.26 3.92
CA HIS A 69 19.24 -2.55 4.06
C HIS A 69 19.04 -2.94 5.53
N ARG A 70 20.08 -2.78 6.36
CA ARG A 70 19.98 -3.05 7.80
C ARG A 70 19.03 -2.06 8.48
N HIS A 71 19.12 -0.79 8.11
CA HIS A 71 18.23 0.26 8.63
C HIS A 71 16.77 -0.05 8.32
N ALA A 72 16.44 -0.32 7.06
CA ALA A 72 15.09 -0.66 6.64
C ALA A 72 14.57 -1.92 7.35
N LEU A 73 15.39 -2.96 7.49
CA LEU A 73 15.03 -4.16 8.23
C LEU A 73 14.68 -3.85 9.70
N MET A 74 15.51 -3.05 10.37
CA MET A 74 15.26 -2.67 11.77
C MET A 74 13.98 -1.85 11.93
N THR A 75 13.73 -0.88 11.04
CA THR A 75 12.49 -0.10 11.03
C THR A 75 11.26 -0.98 10.78
N MET A 76 11.34 -1.96 9.87
CA MET A 76 10.24 -2.92 9.64
C MET A 76 9.99 -3.84 10.83
N ILE A 77 11.04 -4.30 11.50
CA ILE A 77 10.91 -5.10 12.74
C ILE A 77 10.24 -4.27 13.84
N ALA A 78 10.64 -3.01 14.01
CA ALA A 78 10.02 -2.09 14.97
C ALA A 78 8.54 -1.86 14.66
N TYR A 79 8.18 -1.71 13.38
CA TYR A 79 6.78 -1.58 12.94
C TYR A 79 5.94 -2.82 13.24
N ALA A 80 6.52 -4.01 13.06
CA ALA A 80 5.84 -5.29 13.30
C ALA A 80 5.78 -5.69 14.78
N PHE A 81 6.51 -4.99 15.66
CA PHE A 81 6.48 -5.29 17.08
C PHE A 81 5.15 -4.80 17.70
N PRO A 82 4.45 -5.63 18.50
CA PRO A 82 3.17 -5.22 19.09
C PRO A 82 3.33 -3.97 19.95
N GLN A 83 2.63 -2.90 19.59
CA GLN A 83 2.45 -1.73 20.44
C GLN A 83 1.32 -2.05 21.42
N THR A 84 1.61 -2.87 22.45
CA THR A 84 0.69 -3.12 23.57
C THR A 84 0.73 -1.98 24.58
#